data_AF-A0ABD3N5C1-F1
#
_entry.id   AF-A0ABD3N5C1-F1
#
_cell.length_a   1.000
_cell.length_b   1.000
_cell.length_c   1.000
_cell.angle_alpha   90.00
_cell.angle_beta   90.00
_cell.angle_gamma   90.00
#
_symmetry.space_group_name_H-M   'P 1'
#
loop_
_entity.id
_entity.type
_entity.pdbx_description
1 polymer ?
#
loop_
_entity_poly.entity_id
_entity_poly.type
_entity_poly.pdbx_seq_one_letter_code
_entity_poly.pdbx_strand_id
1 'polypeptide(L)'
;MVLISLKSTLGGASGSGGDDGFLFETTASTPVDDLIESLVEIHNARVRSRLIIDSVKDLALYGIMKRLESVGTDEVCLFLVKMQIAFWFAAVSRQSHHRSAQIEKGPNYIADPSRERSGNPPDAQMAEILQREVESLEAYIDKQQVQNKIALTMDCIEEKINNVRGAVAMAYPMGLPEWDSARRVIDDSIDNLKDTNLGSSLIDAKDAALWTCNKEFLRGTLVSDRIGSCNEKTKVIAKLTRKGAGPPARESIISEAERNAMTAYYFQRQEELKRLAQADEDDYLNSDWADPKGMKRNLQGLNDLKTSSLMF
;
A
#
# COMPACT_ATOMS: atom_id res chain seq x y z
N MET A 1 29.47 -6.43 -2.12
CA MET A 1 28.02 -6.47 -1.92
C MET A 1 27.37 -5.61 -2.98
N VAL A 2 26.69 -6.24 -3.92
CA VAL A 2 25.83 -5.61 -4.92
C VAL A 2 24.47 -5.32 -4.26
N LEU A 3 23.94 -4.11 -4.46
CA LEU A 3 22.63 -3.70 -3.97
C LEU A 3 21.62 -3.68 -5.12
N ILE A 4 20.65 -4.57 -5.10
CA ILE A 4 19.59 -4.63 -6.12
C ILE A 4 18.38 -3.86 -5.62
N SER A 5 18.09 -2.74 -6.27
CA SER A 5 16.89 -1.95 -6.08
C SER A 5 15.83 -2.49 -7.03
N LEU A 6 14.97 -3.38 -6.55
CA LEU A 6 13.86 -3.90 -7.35
C LEU A 6 12.76 -2.85 -7.43
N LYS A 7 12.37 -2.44 -8.63
CA LYS A 7 11.12 -1.71 -8.90
C LYS A 7 10.08 -2.70 -9.41
N SER A 8 8.96 -2.85 -8.72
CA SER A 8 7.86 -3.70 -9.19
C SER A 8 7.21 -3.07 -10.42
N THR A 9 7.02 -3.87 -11.47
CA THR A 9 6.15 -3.54 -12.61
C THR A 9 4.82 -4.29 -12.59
N LEU A 10 4.57 -5.06 -11.53
CA LEU A 10 3.41 -5.94 -11.37
C LEU A 10 2.65 -5.50 -10.12
N GLY A 11 1.35 -5.20 -10.26
CA GLY A 11 0.49 -4.80 -9.14
C GLY A 11 -0.01 -3.34 -9.10
N GLY A 12 -0.28 -2.71 -10.26
CA GLY A 12 -0.92 -1.39 -10.33
C GLY A 12 -2.15 -1.37 -11.24
N ALA A 13 -3.34 -1.56 -10.68
CA ALA A 13 -4.61 -1.36 -11.41
C ALA A 13 -4.98 0.14 -11.56
N SER A 14 -4.36 1.01 -10.77
CA SER A 14 -4.36 2.46 -10.98
C SER A 14 -3.18 2.87 -11.86
N GLY A 15 -3.43 3.76 -12.83
CA GLY A 15 -2.41 4.31 -13.75
C GLY A 15 -1.33 5.19 -13.10
N SER A 16 -1.26 5.24 -11.77
CA SER A 16 -0.22 5.87 -10.98
C SER A 16 1.05 5.01 -10.99
N GLY A 17 1.84 5.12 -12.05
CA GLY A 17 3.16 4.48 -12.12
C GLY A 17 4.13 5.12 -11.13
N GLY A 18 4.21 4.59 -9.90
CA GLY A 18 4.95 5.21 -8.80
C GLY A 18 5.45 4.23 -7.74
N ASP A 19 6.69 3.77 -7.91
CA ASP A 19 7.63 3.47 -6.82
C ASP A 19 7.22 2.46 -5.71
N ASP A 20 6.54 1.35 -6.06
CA ASP A 20 6.66 0.14 -5.23
C ASP A 20 7.95 -0.60 -5.57
N GLY A 21 8.80 -0.78 -4.56
CA GLY A 21 10.08 -1.44 -4.71
C GLY A 21 10.75 -1.71 -3.37
N PHE A 22 11.80 -2.53 -3.40
CA PHE A 22 12.62 -2.84 -2.24
C PHE A 22 14.10 -2.95 -2.59
N LEU A 23 14.95 -2.99 -1.57
CA LEU A 23 16.38 -3.15 -1.69
C LEU A 23 16.77 -4.57 -1.23
N PHE A 24 17.58 -5.26 -2.01
CA PHE A 24 18.09 -6.61 -1.73
C PHE A 24 19.62 -6.62 -1.82
N GLU A 25 20.27 -7.36 -0.94
CA GLU A 25 21.73 -7.51 -0.88
C GLU A 25 22.16 -8.83 -1.51
N THR A 26 23.15 -8.77 -2.41
CA THR A 26 23.73 -9.98 -3.01
C THR A 26 25.21 -9.79 -3.35
N THR A 27 25.83 -10.80 -3.95
CA THR A 27 27.21 -10.75 -4.46
C THR A 27 27.21 -10.87 -5.99
N ALA A 28 28.30 -10.46 -6.64
CA ALA A 28 28.46 -10.67 -8.08
C ALA A 28 28.71 -12.15 -8.42
N SER A 29 29.13 -12.96 -7.44
CA SER A 29 29.34 -14.41 -7.61
C SER A 29 28.08 -15.25 -7.50
N THR A 30 26.94 -14.67 -7.10
CA THR A 30 25.65 -15.39 -7.04
C THR A 30 25.22 -15.78 -8.46
N PRO A 31 24.71 -17.01 -8.70
CA PRO A 31 24.05 -17.33 -9.96
C PRO A 31 22.73 -16.56 -10.10
N VAL A 32 22.31 -16.32 -11.34
CA VAL A 32 21.09 -15.57 -11.65
C VAL A 32 19.82 -16.30 -11.20
N ASP A 33 19.81 -17.63 -11.18
CA ASP A 33 18.63 -18.41 -10.77
C ASP A 33 18.32 -18.25 -9.28
N ASP A 34 19.27 -18.53 -8.39
CA ASP A 34 19.15 -18.31 -6.93
C ASP A 34 18.77 -16.85 -6.59
N LEU A 35 19.30 -15.89 -7.36
CA LEU A 35 18.94 -14.48 -7.23
C LEU A 35 17.47 -14.22 -7.59
N ILE A 36 16.98 -14.79 -8.69
CA ILE A 36 15.58 -14.64 -9.12
C ILE A 36 14.65 -15.32 -8.10
N GLU A 37 15.02 -16.51 -7.61
CA GLU A 37 14.28 -17.21 -6.55
C GLU A 37 14.18 -16.35 -5.28
N SER A 38 15.30 -15.87 -4.75
CA SER A 38 15.35 -14.99 -3.55
C SER A 38 14.52 -13.71 -3.72
N LEU A 39 14.58 -13.06 -4.90
CA LEU A 39 13.81 -11.84 -5.18
C LEU A 39 12.31 -12.11 -5.31
N VAL A 40 11.92 -13.26 -5.86
CA VAL A 40 10.51 -13.67 -5.99
C VAL A 40 9.93 -14.05 -4.63
N GLU A 41 10.69 -14.76 -3.79
CA GLU A 41 10.29 -15.09 -2.41
C GLU A 41 10.03 -13.82 -1.59
N ILE A 42 10.97 -12.87 -1.57
CA ILE A 42 10.79 -11.59 -0.86
C ILE A 42 9.64 -10.78 -1.45
N HIS A 43 9.45 -10.78 -2.78
CA HIS A 43 8.31 -10.10 -3.40
C HIS A 43 6.97 -10.71 -2.94
N ASN A 44 6.84 -12.04 -3.00
CA ASN A 44 5.63 -12.75 -2.56
C ASN A 44 5.40 -12.57 -1.05
N ALA A 45 6.46 -12.55 -0.24
CA ALA A 45 6.38 -12.26 1.19
C ALA A 45 5.90 -10.83 1.46
N ARG A 46 6.38 -9.81 0.72
CA ARG A 46 5.86 -8.43 0.81
C ARG A 46 4.37 -8.35 0.43
N VAL A 47 3.94 -9.04 -0.63
CA VAL A 47 2.53 -9.09 -1.05
C VAL A 47 1.66 -9.75 0.02
N ARG A 48 2.09 -10.89 0.58
CA ARG A 48 1.41 -11.55 1.71
C ARG A 48 1.32 -10.62 2.92
N SER A 49 2.41 -9.97 3.29
CA SER A 49 2.45 -9.12 4.48
C SER A 49 1.54 -7.89 4.39
N ARG A 50 1.34 -7.31 3.19
CA ARG A 50 0.30 -6.28 2.98
C ARG A 50 -1.10 -6.81 3.29
N LEU A 51 -1.42 -8.02 2.80
CA LEU A 51 -2.69 -8.64 3.11
C LEU A 51 -2.85 -8.96 4.61
N ILE A 52 -1.77 -9.28 5.32
CA ILE A 52 -1.77 -9.40 6.80
C ILE A 52 -2.07 -8.03 7.44
N ILE A 53 -1.37 -6.98 7.01
CA ILE A 53 -1.54 -5.60 7.51
C ILE A 53 -3.00 -5.17 7.39
N ASP A 54 -3.61 -5.31 6.21
CA ASP A 54 -5.00 -4.93 5.96
C ASP A 54 -5.97 -5.79 6.79
N SER A 55 -5.81 -7.13 6.74
CA SER A 55 -6.69 -8.06 7.47
C SER A 55 -6.64 -7.89 8.99
N VAL A 56 -5.49 -7.50 9.55
CA VAL A 56 -5.30 -7.29 10.99
C VAL A 56 -5.69 -5.87 11.41
N LYS A 57 -5.52 -4.85 10.57
CA LYS A 57 -6.11 -3.51 10.79
C LYS A 57 -7.62 -3.60 10.95
N ASP A 58 -8.29 -4.28 10.03
CA ASP A 58 -9.74 -4.47 10.11
C ASP A 58 -10.16 -5.34 11.31
N LEU A 59 -9.35 -6.34 11.70
CA LEU A 59 -9.56 -7.14 12.91
C LEU A 59 -9.43 -6.30 14.19
N ALA A 60 -8.50 -5.35 14.24
CA ALA A 60 -8.30 -4.46 15.38
C ALA A 60 -9.42 -3.40 15.50
N LEU A 61 -10.02 -2.97 14.38
CA LEU A 61 -11.09 -1.95 14.35
C LEU A 61 -12.51 -2.55 14.48
N TYR A 62 -12.76 -3.67 13.81
CA TYR A 62 -14.11 -4.25 13.66
C TYR A 62 -14.23 -5.69 14.16
N GLY A 63 -13.13 -6.33 14.55
CA GLY A 63 -13.14 -7.69 15.09
C GLY A 63 -13.36 -8.79 14.05
N ILE A 64 -13.81 -9.94 14.56
CA ILE A 64 -13.89 -11.21 13.84
C ILE A 64 -14.86 -11.14 12.65
N MET A 65 -14.51 -11.78 11.54
CA MET A 65 -15.33 -11.85 10.34
C MET A 65 -16.63 -12.65 10.55
N LYS A 66 -17.76 -12.16 10.01
CA LYS A 66 -19.04 -12.88 9.99
C LYS A 66 -18.91 -14.11 9.07
N ARG A 67 -19.82 -15.07 9.25
CA ARG A 67 -19.97 -16.19 8.29
C ARG A 67 -20.62 -15.65 7.02
N LEU A 68 -20.26 -16.18 5.84
CA LEU A 68 -20.79 -15.72 4.54
C LEU A 68 -22.33 -15.63 4.49
N GLU A 69 -23.03 -16.52 5.21
CA GLU A 69 -24.49 -16.57 5.32
C GLU A 69 -25.12 -15.40 6.13
N SER A 70 -24.33 -14.67 6.92
CA SER A 70 -24.78 -13.52 7.75
C SER A 70 -24.08 -12.19 7.38
N VAL A 71 -23.36 -12.17 6.25
CA VAL A 71 -22.84 -10.92 5.65
C VAL A 71 -24.01 -10.09 5.13
N GLY A 72 -23.98 -8.78 5.38
CA GLY A 72 -25.02 -7.83 4.92
C GLY A 72 -26.31 -7.78 5.76
N THR A 73 -26.58 -8.75 6.64
CA THR A 73 -27.67 -8.67 7.63
C THR A 73 -27.18 -8.13 8.98
N ASP A 74 -27.95 -7.22 9.57
CA ASP A 74 -27.66 -6.58 10.86
C ASP A 74 -28.35 -7.30 12.07
N GLU A 75 -28.79 -8.57 11.92
CA GLU A 75 -29.81 -9.22 12.77
C GLU A 75 -29.42 -10.54 13.51
N VAL A 76 -29.67 -10.64 14.85
CA VAL A 76 -30.41 -11.77 15.50
C VAL A 76 -29.82 -12.40 16.81
N CYS A 77 -29.19 -13.59 16.78
CA CYS A 77 -28.86 -14.47 17.95
C CYS A 77 -27.38 -14.95 18.12
N LEU A 78 -26.78 -14.82 19.33
CA LEU A 78 -25.34 -14.98 19.72
C LEU A 78 -24.66 -16.29 19.26
N PHE A 79 -23.31 -16.33 19.26
CA PHE A 79 -22.59 -17.61 19.44
C PHE A 79 -21.42 -17.62 20.46
N LEU A 80 -20.72 -16.50 20.71
CA LEU A 80 -19.40 -16.52 21.37
C LEU A 80 -19.35 -16.34 22.91
N VAL A 81 -20.48 -16.31 23.62
CA VAL A 81 -20.50 -16.33 25.11
C VAL A 81 -20.92 -17.70 25.69
N LYS A 82 -21.55 -18.58 24.90
CA LYS A 82 -21.99 -19.91 25.39
C LYS A 82 -20.91 -21.01 25.34
N MET A 83 -19.72 -20.74 24.81
CA MET A 83 -18.60 -21.69 24.84
C MET A 83 -18.07 -22.02 26.25
N GLN A 84 -18.44 -21.25 27.28
CA GLN A 84 -18.08 -21.55 28.68
C GLN A 84 -19.11 -22.43 29.41
N ILE A 85 -20.26 -22.74 28.80
CA ILE A 85 -21.36 -23.52 29.42
C ILE A 85 -21.81 -24.72 28.55
N ALA A 86 -21.67 -24.64 27.22
CA ALA A 86 -22.22 -25.63 26.29
C ALA A 86 -21.59 -27.04 26.38
N PHE A 87 -20.38 -27.18 26.93
CA PHE A 87 -19.73 -28.50 27.09
C PHE A 87 -20.49 -29.45 28.03
N TRP A 88 -21.40 -28.92 28.87
CA TRP A 88 -22.21 -29.73 29.79
C TRP A 88 -23.51 -30.29 29.17
N PHE A 89 -23.94 -29.80 28.01
CA PHE A 89 -25.22 -30.19 27.39
C PHE A 89 -25.12 -30.89 26.02
N ALA A 90 -23.95 -30.86 25.35
CA ALA A 90 -23.77 -31.41 23.99
C ALA A 90 -23.70 -32.96 23.91
N ALA A 91 -24.26 -33.68 24.88
CA ALA A 91 -24.38 -35.15 24.85
C ALA A 91 -25.57 -35.65 24.02
N VAL A 92 -26.46 -34.76 23.54
CA VAL A 92 -27.71 -35.13 22.85
C VAL A 92 -27.97 -34.28 21.60
N SER A 93 -28.50 -34.93 20.57
CA SER A 93 -29.11 -34.40 19.33
C SER A 93 -28.21 -33.71 18.28
N ARG A 94 -27.94 -34.46 17.21
CA ARG A 94 -27.66 -33.94 15.87
C ARG A 94 -28.95 -33.34 15.27
N GLN A 95 -29.17 -32.02 15.31
CA GLN A 95 -30.07 -31.34 14.35
C GLN A 95 -29.81 -29.82 14.36
N SER A 96 -29.02 -29.31 13.41
CA SER A 96 -28.66 -27.88 13.36
C SER A 96 -29.73 -27.04 12.67
N HIS A 97 -30.73 -26.58 13.42
CA HIS A 97 -31.64 -25.53 12.96
C HIS A 97 -30.91 -24.17 12.96
N HIS A 98 -30.41 -23.76 11.79
CA HIS A 98 -29.80 -22.45 11.59
C HIS A 98 -30.87 -21.36 11.54
N ARG A 99 -31.00 -20.57 12.61
CA ARG A 99 -31.83 -19.34 12.67
C ARG A 99 -30.90 -18.11 12.69
N SER A 100 -31.20 -17.11 11.87
CA SER A 100 -30.33 -15.97 11.50
C SER A 100 -29.86 -15.11 12.71
N ALA A 101 -28.56 -14.75 12.69
CA ALA A 101 -27.67 -14.73 13.88
C ALA A 101 -26.89 -13.41 14.15
N GLN A 102 -26.63 -13.14 15.44
CA GLN A 102 -26.42 -11.80 16.03
C GLN A 102 -25.13 -11.09 15.62
N ILE A 103 -25.13 -9.83 16.03
CA ILE A 103 -24.04 -9.29 16.86
C ILE A 103 -24.59 -8.71 18.18
N GLU A 104 -24.23 -9.29 19.34
CA GLU A 104 -24.31 -8.59 20.62
C GLU A 104 -23.32 -7.44 20.59
N LYS A 105 -23.80 -6.20 20.56
CA LYS A 105 -22.94 -5.02 20.47
C LYS A 105 -22.16 -4.88 21.78
N GLY A 106 -20.84 -5.08 21.70
CA GLY A 106 -19.94 -4.92 22.82
C GLY A 106 -19.82 -3.45 23.28
N PRO A 107 -19.15 -3.19 24.41
CA PRO A 107 -18.98 -1.82 24.93
C PRO A 107 -18.25 -0.90 23.94
N ASN A 108 -17.36 -1.46 23.12
CA ASN A 108 -16.55 -0.74 22.14
C ASN A 108 -17.03 -0.98 20.69
N TYR A 109 -18.34 -1.22 20.47
CA TYR A 109 -18.85 -1.55 19.13
C TYR A 109 -18.60 -0.42 18.11
N ILE A 110 -17.99 -0.76 16.97
CA ILE A 110 -17.78 0.11 15.82
C ILE A 110 -18.39 -0.56 14.59
N ALA A 111 -19.31 0.11 13.91
CA ALA A 111 -19.92 -0.43 12.70
C ALA A 111 -18.89 -0.50 11.55
N ASP A 112 -18.72 -1.70 11.01
CA ASP A 112 -17.88 -1.98 9.84
C ASP A 112 -18.52 -1.39 8.55
N PRO A 113 -17.80 -0.53 7.79
CA PRO A 113 -18.27 -0.01 6.50
C PRO A 113 -18.62 -1.09 5.47
N SER A 114 -17.90 -2.22 5.47
CA SER A 114 -18.12 -3.36 4.56
C SER A 114 -19.27 -4.27 5.01
N ARG A 115 -19.63 -4.23 6.31
CA ARG A 115 -20.58 -5.12 7.00
C ARG A 115 -20.20 -6.61 6.97
N GLU A 116 -18.95 -6.93 6.64
CA GLU A 116 -18.41 -8.31 6.59
C GLU A 116 -17.94 -8.78 7.97
N ARG A 117 -17.54 -7.87 8.86
CA ARG A 117 -17.07 -8.15 10.22
C ARG A 117 -18.13 -7.88 11.29
N SER A 118 -17.88 -8.41 12.48
CA SER A 118 -18.82 -8.35 13.59
C SER A 118 -19.02 -6.94 14.14
N GLY A 119 -18.07 -6.02 13.97
CA GLY A 119 -18.10 -4.69 14.57
C GLY A 119 -17.75 -4.65 16.06
N ASN A 120 -17.26 -5.77 16.63
CA ASN A 120 -16.81 -5.88 18.00
C ASN A 120 -15.28 -6.03 18.02
N PRO A 121 -14.50 -4.92 18.12
CA PRO A 121 -13.05 -5.00 18.26
C PRO A 121 -12.63 -5.75 19.54
N PRO A 122 -11.36 -6.18 19.63
CA PRO A 122 -10.79 -6.67 20.89
C PRO A 122 -10.73 -5.54 21.94
N ASP A 123 -10.31 -5.86 23.17
CA ASP A 123 -10.13 -4.84 24.21
C ASP A 123 -9.20 -3.71 23.74
N ALA A 124 -9.43 -2.48 24.21
CA ALA A 124 -8.73 -1.29 23.73
C ALA A 124 -7.20 -1.40 23.84
N GLN A 125 -6.69 -2.02 24.92
CA GLN A 125 -5.25 -2.24 25.09
C GLN A 125 -4.70 -3.26 24.08
N MET A 126 -5.50 -4.29 23.73
CA MET A 126 -5.10 -5.30 22.75
C MET A 126 -5.20 -4.77 21.31
N ALA A 127 -6.19 -3.91 21.03
CA ALA A 127 -6.32 -3.22 19.75
C ALA A 127 -5.11 -2.28 19.48
N GLU A 128 -4.66 -1.54 20.49
CA GLU A 128 -3.44 -0.70 20.41
C GLU A 128 -2.18 -1.54 20.13
N ILE A 129 -2.02 -2.68 20.81
CA ILE A 129 -0.88 -3.60 20.57
C ILE A 129 -0.93 -4.15 19.14
N LEU A 130 -2.11 -4.59 18.66
CA LEU A 130 -2.28 -5.06 17.28
C LEU A 130 -1.91 -3.98 16.26
N GLN A 131 -2.40 -2.75 16.44
CA GLN A 131 -2.09 -1.62 15.56
C GLN A 131 -0.58 -1.34 15.54
N ARG A 132 0.08 -1.28 16.71
CA ARG A 132 1.52 -1.03 16.82
C ARG A 132 2.37 -2.09 16.12
N GLU A 133 2.08 -3.38 16.29
CA GLU A 133 2.85 -4.45 15.63
C GLU A 133 2.60 -4.44 14.10
N VAL A 134 1.39 -4.13 13.66
CA VAL A 134 1.05 -3.98 12.24
C VAL A 134 1.74 -2.77 11.60
N GLU A 135 1.76 -1.61 12.27
CA GLU A 135 2.54 -0.44 11.86
C GLU A 135 4.03 -0.75 11.77
N SER A 136 4.56 -1.57 12.69
CA SER A 136 5.96 -2.02 12.65
C SER A 136 6.28 -2.90 11.43
N LEU A 137 5.34 -3.78 11.04
CA LEU A 137 5.45 -4.60 9.82
C LEU A 137 5.32 -3.73 8.56
N GLU A 138 4.35 -2.82 8.52
CA GLU A 138 4.12 -1.90 7.40
C GLU A 138 5.32 -0.97 7.15
N ALA A 139 5.85 -0.35 8.20
CA ALA A 139 7.04 0.51 8.12
C ALA A 139 8.28 -0.24 7.61
N TYR A 140 8.40 -1.56 7.85
CA TYR A 140 9.50 -2.37 7.33
C TYR A 140 9.34 -2.75 5.85
N ILE A 141 8.12 -2.79 5.33
CA ILE A 141 7.82 -3.16 3.93
C ILE A 141 7.71 -1.93 3.01
N ASP A 142 7.45 -0.75 3.58
CA ASP A 142 7.25 0.49 2.84
C ASP A 142 8.47 0.93 2.01
N LYS A 143 8.18 1.63 0.91
CA LYS A 143 9.16 2.18 -0.04
C LYS A 143 10.18 3.14 0.62
N GLN A 144 9.86 3.73 1.78
CA GLN A 144 10.79 4.55 2.56
C GLN A 144 12.08 3.80 2.92
N GLN A 145 12.05 2.47 3.08
CA GLN A 145 13.27 1.70 3.36
C GLN A 145 14.33 1.80 2.25
N VAL A 146 13.91 1.98 1.00
CA VAL A 146 14.82 2.18 -0.15
C VAL A 146 15.54 3.54 -0.07
N GLN A 147 14.91 4.55 0.54
CA GLN A 147 15.52 5.87 0.81
C GLN A 147 16.48 5.79 2.00
N ASN A 148 16.10 5.06 3.05
CA ASN A 148 16.92 4.78 4.22
C ASN A 148 18.12 3.85 3.92
N LYS A 149 18.14 3.23 2.72
CA LYS A 149 19.16 2.26 2.25
C LYS A 149 19.22 0.98 3.08
N ILE A 150 18.09 0.59 3.67
CA ILE A 150 17.96 -0.66 4.43
C ILE A 150 17.50 -1.76 3.48
N ALA A 151 18.21 -2.88 3.48
CA ALA A 151 17.84 -4.07 2.70
C ALA A 151 16.73 -4.87 3.41
N LEU A 152 15.86 -5.47 2.60
CA LEU A 152 14.80 -6.37 3.05
C LEU A 152 15.30 -7.81 3.00
N THR A 153 15.21 -8.51 4.14
CA THR A 153 15.59 -9.92 4.33
C THR A 153 14.37 -10.74 4.72
N MET A 154 14.33 -12.02 4.31
CA MET A 154 13.20 -12.90 4.61
C MET A 154 13.01 -13.08 6.13
N ASP A 155 14.10 -13.36 6.85
CA ASP A 155 14.12 -13.57 8.30
C ASP A 155 13.45 -12.44 9.08
N CYS A 156 13.73 -11.18 8.72
CA CYS A 156 13.15 -10.01 9.38
C CYS A 156 11.67 -9.80 9.01
N ILE A 157 11.24 -10.18 7.80
CA ILE A 157 9.81 -10.20 7.46
C ILE A 157 9.10 -11.27 8.30
N GLU A 158 9.66 -12.47 8.40
CA GLU A 158 9.08 -13.56 9.18
C GLU A 158 9.03 -13.26 10.69
N GLU A 159 10.07 -12.65 11.26
CA GLU A 159 10.08 -12.16 12.64
C GLU A 159 8.92 -11.18 12.88
N LYS A 160 8.73 -10.20 12.00
CA LYS A 160 7.64 -9.22 12.10
C LYS A 160 6.26 -9.87 11.93
N ILE A 161 6.10 -10.84 11.03
CA ILE A 161 4.87 -11.64 10.90
C ILE A 161 4.60 -12.44 12.19
N ASN A 162 5.63 -13.04 12.79
CA ASN A 162 5.50 -13.79 14.04
C ASN A 162 5.12 -12.89 15.23
N ASN A 163 5.61 -11.65 15.27
CA ASN A 163 5.18 -10.66 16.27
C ASN A 163 3.68 -10.32 16.12
N VAL A 164 3.21 -10.10 14.88
CA VAL A 164 1.76 -9.90 14.60
C VAL A 164 0.95 -11.15 14.97
N ARG A 165 1.42 -12.37 14.64
CA ARG A 165 0.79 -13.63 15.06
C ARG A 165 0.69 -13.74 16.59
N GLY A 166 1.75 -13.35 17.31
CA GLY A 166 1.76 -13.28 18.77
C GLY A 166 0.74 -12.29 19.33
N ALA A 167 0.65 -11.09 18.75
CA ALA A 167 -0.36 -10.09 19.12
C ALA A 167 -1.80 -10.59 18.90
N VAL A 168 -2.07 -11.26 17.78
CA VAL A 168 -3.38 -11.89 17.49
C VAL A 168 -3.70 -13.00 18.50
N ALA A 169 -2.72 -13.84 18.86
CA ALA A 169 -2.90 -14.89 19.86
C ALA A 169 -3.16 -14.34 21.28
N MET A 170 -2.59 -13.18 21.63
CA MET A 170 -2.90 -12.48 22.89
C MET A 170 -4.31 -11.90 22.89
N ALA A 171 -4.74 -11.29 21.78
CA ALA A 171 -6.09 -10.72 21.66
C ALA A 171 -7.19 -11.79 21.61
N TYR A 172 -6.90 -12.95 21.01
CA TYR A 172 -7.85 -14.06 20.82
C TYR A 172 -7.24 -15.41 21.29
N PRO A 173 -7.17 -15.68 22.60
CA PRO A 173 -6.52 -16.88 23.15
C PRO A 173 -7.24 -18.19 22.80
N MET A 174 -8.51 -18.13 22.37
CA MET A 174 -9.27 -19.27 21.83
C MET A 174 -9.04 -19.50 20.32
N GLY A 175 -8.20 -18.67 19.68
CA GLY A 175 -8.00 -18.65 18.25
C GLY A 175 -9.10 -17.92 17.47
N LEU A 176 -8.81 -17.65 16.20
CA LEU A 176 -9.76 -17.08 15.24
C LEU A 176 -10.55 -18.19 14.51
N PRO A 177 -11.77 -17.92 14.00
CA PRO A 177 -12.51 -18.88 13.18
C PRO A 177 -11.82 -19.22 11.85
N GLU A 178 -12.10 -20.40 11.31
CA GLU A 178 -11.52 -20.92 10.05
C GLU A 178 -11.94 -20.15 8.78
N TRP A 179 -13.02 -19.37 8.87
CA TRP A 179 -13.50 -18.51 7.79
C TRP A 179 -12.95 -17.08 7.87
N ASP A 180 -12.26 -16.69 8.94
CA ASP A 180 -11.69 -15.35 9.07
C ASP A 180 -10.48 -15.18 8.14
N SER A 181 -10.47 -14.08 7.38
CA SER A 181 -9.36 -13.73 6.49
C SER A 181 -8.05 -13.56 7.26
N ALA A 182 -8.08 -12.94 8.45
CA ALA A 182 -6.89 -12.70 9.25
C ALA A 182 -6.19 -14.02 9.64
N ARG A 183 -6.96 -15.06 9.98
CA ARG A 183 -6.41 -16.38 10.30
C ARG A 183 -5.75 -17.03 9.08
N ARG A 184 -6.48 -17.08 7.96
CA ARG A 184 -5.99 -17.70 6.71
C ARG A 184 -4.66 -17.10 6.27
N VAL A 185 -4.57 -15.77 6.25
CA VAL A 185 -3.37 -15.09 5.73
C VAL A 185 -2.17 -15.24 6.69
N ILE A 186 -2.41 -15.35 8.01
CA ILE A 186 -1.37 -15.58 9.01
C ILE A 186 -0.91 -17.06 9.04
N ASP A 187 -1.82 -18.02 8.95
CA ASP A 187 -1.52 -19.44 9.17
C ASP A 187 -1.26 -20.24 7.88
N ASP A 188 -1.94 -19.93 6.77
CA ASP A 188 -1.83 -20.72 5.52
C ASP A 188 -0.47 -20.53 4.82
N SER A 189 -0.08 -21.50 4.00
CA SER A 189 1.05 -21.35 3.08
C SER A 189 0.73 -20.37 1.94
N ILE A 190 1.76 -19.73 1.39
CA ILE A 190 1.68 -18.86 0.21
C ILE A 190 1.01 -19.57 -0.97
N ASP A 191 1.18 -20.90 -1.09
CA ASP A 191 0.55 -21.69 -2.15
C ASP A 191 -0.98 -21.73 -2.08
N ASN A 192 -1.56 -21.83 -0.88
CA ASN A 192 -3.02 -21.83 -0.69
C ASN A 192 -3.63 -20.46 -1.03
N LEU A 193 -2.83 -19.39 -0.97
CA LEU A 193 -3.24 -18.03 -1.29
C LEU A 193 -3.23 -17.75 -2.81
N LYS A 194 -2.67 -18.64 -3.65
CA LYS A 194 -2.66 -18.53 -5.12
C LYS A 194 -4.05 -18.66 -5.74
N ASP A 195 -4.92 -19.46 -5.15
CA ASP A 195 -6.30 -19.68 -5.62
C ASP A 195 -7.27 -18.56 -5.21
N THR A 196 -6.81 -17.63 -4.36
CA THR A 196 -7.56 -16.43 -3.97
C THR A 196 -7.31 -15.31 -4.99
N ASN A 197 -8.11 -14.23 -4.97
CA ASN A 197 -7.96 -13.04 -5.83
C ASN A 197 -6.52 -12.43 -5.87
N LEU A 198 -5.67 -12.79 -4.90
CA LEU A 198 -4.25 -12.43 -4.83
C LEU A 198 -3.35 -13.12 -5.88
N GLY A 199 -3.76 -14.23 -6.49
CA GLY A 199 -2.94 -15.02 -7.41
C GLY A 199 -2.42 -14.24 -8.63
N SER A 200 -3.04 -13.11 -8.97
CA SER A 200 -2.56 -12.19 -10.00
C SER A 200 -1.34 -11.36 -9.60
N SER A 201 -1.11 -11.14 -8.30
CA SER A 201 0.04 -10.39 -7.77
C SER A 201 1.21 -11.30 -7.38
N LEU A 202 0.96 -12.58 -7.12
CA LEU A 202 2.00 -13.57 -6.87
C LEU A 202 2.76 -13.91 -8.16
N ILE A 203 4.04 -14.22 -8.03
CA ILE A 203 4.94 -14.59 -9.13
C ILE A 203 5.56 -15.95 -8.81
N ASP A 204 5.60 -16.85 -9.79
CA ASP A 204 6.39 -18.09 -9.66
C ASP A 204 7.84 -17.85 -10.09
N ALA A 205 8.78 -18.50 -9.39
CA ALA A 205 10.19 -18.33 -9.64
C ALA A 205 10.64 -18.83 -11.04
N LYS A 206 9.86 -19.66 -11.75
CA LYS A 206 10.15 -20.12 -13.12
C LYS A 206 9.63 -19.17 -14.20
N ASP A 207 8.54 -18.47 -13.89
CA ASP A 207 7.87 -17.52 -14.80
C ASP A 207 8.37 -16.08 -14.63
N ALA A 208 9.31 -15.84 -13.72
CA ALA A 208 9.97 -14.55 -13.55
C ALA A 208 11.08 -14.30 -14.59
N ALA A 209 11.21 -13.03 -15.01
CA ALA A 209 12.33 -12.51 -15.79
C ALA A 209 12.85 -11.21 -15.14
N LEU A 210 14.16 -11.12 -14.90
CA LEU A 210 14.79 -9.96 -14.26
C LEU A 210 15.50 -9.09 -15.29
N TRP A 211 15.16 -7.80 -15.31
CA TRP A 211 15.65 -6.85 -16.31
C TRP A 211 16.43 -5.72 -15.65
N THR A 212 17.60 -5.39 -16.21
CA THR A 212 18.36 -4.18 -15.86
C THR A 212 18.87 -3.49 -17.13
N CYS A 213 18.84 -2.16 -17.17
CA CYS A 213 19.33 -1.37 -18.32
C CYS A 213 18.83 -1.88 -19.70
N ASN A 214 17.54 -2.26 -19.79
CA ASN A 214 16.88 -2.87 -20.96
C ASN A 214 17.50 -4.19 -21.46
N LYS A 215 18.26 -4.91 -20.61
CA LYS A 215 18.78 -6.26 -20.86
C LYS A 215 18.27 -7.23 -19.79
N GLU A 216 18.02 -8.46 -20.20
CA GLU A 216 17.61 -9.55 -19.32
C GLU A 216 18.84 -10.20 -18.66
N PHE A 217 18.71 -10.53 -17.37
CA PHE A 217 19.60 -11.48 -16.71
C PHE A 217 19.24 -12.89 -17.18
N LEU A 218 20.16 -13.53 -17.88
CA LEU A 218 19.93 -14.88 -18.40
C LEU A 218 20.11 -15.91 -17.29
N ARG A 219 19.14 -16.82 -17.16
CA ARG A 219 19.25 -18.01 -16.31
C ARG A 219 20.44 -18.87 -16.71
N GLY A 220 21.05 -19.54 -15.73
CA GLY A 220 22.30 -20.29 -15.88
C GLY A 220 23.56 -19.44 -16.00
N THR A 221 23.48 -18.10 -15.88
CA THR A 221 24.67 -17.21 -15.85
C THR A 221 24.93 -16.66 -14.45
N LEU A 222 26.13 -16.13 -14.22
CA LEU A 222 26.47 -15.41 -12.98
C LEU A 222 26.05 -13.95 -13.08
N VAL A 223 25.68 -13.36 -11.94
CA VAL A 223 25.39 -11.92 -11.83
C VAL A 223 26.56 -11.05 -12.32
N SER A 224 27.80 -11.51 -12.13
CA SER A 224 29.03 -10.90 -12.64
C SER A 224 29.12 -10.77 -14.17
N ASP A 225 28.43 -11.61 -14.96
CA ASP A 225 28.44 -11.49 -16.43
C ASP A 225 27.73 -10.21 -16.90
N ARG A 226 26.71 -9.78 -16.16
CA ARG A 226 25.94 -8.57 -16.47
C ARG A 226 26.44 -7.32 -15.77
N ILE A 227 26.85 -7.44 -14.50
CA ILE A 227 27.28 -6.30 -13.68
C ILE A 227 28.80 -6.07 -13.81
N GLY A 228 29.59 -7.08 -14.16
CA GLY A 228 31.05 -7.07 -14.14
C GLY A 228 31.61 -7.69 -12.86
N SER A 229 32.71 -8.44 -12.97
CA SER A 229 33.28 -9.25 -11.87
C SER A 229 33.84 -8.47 -10.68
N CYS A 230 34.17 -7.19 -10.84
CA CYS A 230 34.73 -6.34 -9.80
C CYS A 230 33.73 -5.36 -9.18
N ASN A 231 32.47 -5.35 -9.62
CA ASN A 231 31.49 -4.30 -9.30
C ASN A 231 30.69 -4.57 -8.01
N GLU A 232 31.40 -4.97 -6.95
CA GLU A 232 30.89 -5.32 -5.62
C GLU A 232 30.51 -4.11 -4.73
N LYS A 233 30.34 -2.92 -5.31
CA LYS A 233 29.88 -1.69 -4.61
C LYS A 233 28.82 -0.92 -5.42
N THR A 234 28.12 -1.62 -6.31
CA THR A 234 27.17 -1.00 -7.26
C THR A 234 25.73 -1.20 -6.79
N LYS A 235 24.93 -0.12 -6.83
CA LYS A 235 23.47 -0.20 -6.75
C LYS A 235 22.90 -0.38 -8.15
N VAL A 236 22.27 -1.52 -8.42
CA VAL A 236 21.62 -1.82 -9.69
C VAL A 236 20.12 -1.68 -9.55
N ILE A 237 19.50 -0.93 -10.47
CA ILE A 237 18.03 -0.86 -10.55
C ILE A 237 17.58 -1.99 -11.47
N ALA A 238 16.71 -2.86 -10.95
CA ALA A 238 16.16 -3.99 -11.69
C ALA A 238 14.63 -3.98 -11.65
N LYS A 239 14.01 -4.57 -12.67
CA LYS A 239 12.55 -4.72 -12.80
C LYS A 239 12.21 -6.19 -13.00
N LEU A 240 11.18 -6.67 -12.30
CA LEU A 240 10.70 -8.04 -12.39
C LEU A 240 9.47 -8.09 -13.30
N THR A 241 9.56 -8.83 -14.42
CA THR A 241 8.44 -9.06 -15.34
C THR A 241 8.10 -10.53 -15.42
N ARG A 242 6.91 -10.85 -15.94
CA ARG A 242 6.57 -12.23 -16.31
C ARG A 242 7.24 -12.60 -17.62
N LYS A 243 7.70 -13.84 -17.73
CA LYS A 243 8.31 -14.43 -18.92
C LYS A 243 7.37 -14.28 -20.13
N GLY A 244 7.89 -13.73 -21.23
CA GLY A 244 7.11 -13.43 -22.43
C GLY A 244 6.47 -12.02 -22.45
N ALA A 245 6.47 -11.25 -21.35
CA ALA A 245 5.98 -9.86 -21.36
C ALA A 245 6.93 -8.87 -22.08
N GLY A 246 8.13 -9.33 -22.48
CA GLY A 246 9.14 -8.51 -23.14
C GLY A 246 9.91 -7.58 -22.18
N PRO A 247 10.75 -6.68 -22.73
CA PRO A 247 11.47 -5.71 -21.92
C PRO A 247 10.49 -4.74 -21.23
N PRO A 248 10.68 -4.43 -19.94
CA PRO A 248 9.82 -3.51 -19.21
C PRO A 248 9.86 -2.11 -19.81
N ALA A 249 8.72 -1.41 -19.77
CA ALA A 249 8.64 -0.02 -20.23
C ALA A 249 9.68 0.87 -19.54
N ARG A 250 10.31 1.75 -20.33
CA ARG A 250 11.19 2.80 -19.82
C ARG A 250 10.34 3.75 -18.97
N GLU A 251 10.84 4.08 -17.78
CA GLU A 251 10.19 5.08 -16.92
C GLU A 251 10.26 6.47 -17.55
N SER A 252 9.23 7.30 -17.30
CA SER A 252 9.23 8.68 -17.76
C SER A 252 10.40 9.43 -17.14
N ILE A 253 11.19 10.10 -17.98
CA ILE A 253 12.39 10.85 -17.57
C ILE A 253 12.04 11.97 -16.57
N ILE A 254 10.82 12.49 -16.68
CA ILE A 254 10.26 13.57 -15.86
C ILE A 254 9.27 12.94 -14.87
N SER A 255 9.37 13.29 -13.59
CA SER A 255 8.43 12.82 -12.56
C SER A 255 7.02 13.39 -12.81
N GLU A 256 5.97 12.78 -12.25
CA GLU A 256 4.61 13.32 -12.45
C GLU A 256 4.43 14.71 -11.82
N ALA A 257 4.97 14.93 -10.61
CA ALA A 257 4.95 16.24 -9.96
C ALA A 257 5.68 17.32 -10.79
N GLU A 258 6.86 16.99 -11.33
CA GLU A 258 7.63 17.88 -12.19
C GLU A 258 6.94 18.13 -13.54
N ARG A 259 6.30 17.12 -14.13
CA ARG A 259 5.49 17.25 -15.35
C ARG A 259 4.29 18.16 -15.12
N ASN A 260 3.64 18.06 -13.96
CA ASN A 260 2.51 18.92 -13.59
C ASN A 260 2.99 20.35 -13.33
N ALA A 261 4.11 20.55 -12.64
CA ALA A 261 4.73 21.86 -12.45
C ALA A 261 5.18 22.50 -13.78
N MET A 262 5.77 21.71 -14.68
CA MET A 262 6.16 22.12 -16.03
C MET A 262 4.94 22.51 -16.88
N THR A 263 3.84 21.74 -16.79
CA THR A 263 2.58 22.05 -17.49
C THR A 263 1.97 23.33 -16.96
N ALA A 264 1.92 23.52 -15.63
CA ALA A 264 1.45 24.75 -15.00
C ALA A 264 2.30 25.97 -15.38
N TYR A 265 3.63 25.82 -15.39
CA TYR A 265 4.55 26.86 -15.84
C TYR A 265 4.32 27.25 -17.31
N TYR A 266 4.22 26.27 -18.22
CA TYR A 266 3.95 26.56 -19.63
C TYR A 266 2.56 27.16 -19.86
N PHE A 267 1.54 26.76 -19.08
CA PHE A 267 0.22 27.36 -19.14
C PHE A 267 0.24 28.83 -18.70
N GLN A 268 0.83 29.14 -17.54
CA GLN A 268 1.03 30.52 -17.07
C GLN A 268 1.83 31.33 -18.10
N ARG A 269 2.89 30.76 -18.68
CA ARG A 269 3.69 31.40 -19.72
C ARG A 269 2.90 31.69 -20.99
N GLN A 270 2.00 30.79 -21.39
CA GLN A 270 1.09 31.02 -22.52
C GLN A 270 0.05 32.10 -22.21
N GLU A 271 -0.49 32.16 -21.00
CA GLU A 271 -1.40 33.23 -20.58
C GLU A 271 -0.69 34.60 -20.52
N GLU A 272 0.52 34.66 -19.97
CA GLU A 272 1.38 35.86 -20.00
C GLU A 272 1.62 36.34 -21.44
N LEU A 273 2.05 35.45 -22.33
CA LEU A 273 2.33 35.78 -23.73
C LEU A 273 1.06 36.19 -24.49
N LYS A 274 -0.08 35.53 -24.23
CA LYS A 274 -1.37 35.90 -24.80
C LYS A 274 -1.83 37.27 -24.30
N ARG A 275 -1.66 37.56 -23.00
CA ARG A 275 -1.97 38.88 -22.42
C ARG A 275 -1.07 39.96 -23.02
N LEU A 276 0.22 39.71 -23.19
CA LEU A 276 1.15 40.65 -23.84
C LEU A 276 0.82 40.87 -25.33
N ALA A 277 0.35 39.84 -26.04
CA ALA A 277 -0.09 39.96 -27.43
C ALA A 277 -1.48 40.61 -27.60
N GLN A 278 -2.26 40.70 -26.52
CA GLN A 278 -3.55 41.39 -26.44
C GLN A 278 -3.43 42.80 -25.85
N ALA A 279 -2.27 43.17 -25.29
CA ALA A 279 -2.04 44.48 -24.71
C ALA A 279 -1.93 45.51 -25.83
N ASP A 280 -2.81 46.50 -25.82
CA ASP A 280 -2.82 47.59 -26.80
C ASP A 280 -1.88 48.72 -26.37
N GLU A 281 -1.52 49.64 -27.29
CA GLU A 281 -0.56 50.70 -26.98
C GLU A 281 -1.03 51.62 -25.84
N ASP A 282 -2.35 51.77 -25.63
CA ASP A 282 -2.94 52.59 -24.58
C ASP A 282 -3.11 51.88 -23.20
N ASP A 283 -2.83 50.58 -23.07
CA ASP A 283 -3.08 49.84 -21.82
C ASP A 283 -2.25 50.32 -20.62
N TYR A 284 -1.12 51.00 -20.87
CA TYR A 284 -0.35 51.63 -19.79
C TYR A 284 -1.12 52.77 -19.10
N LEU A 285 -2.10 53.39 -19.75
CA LEU A 285 -2.94 54.44 -19.16
C LEU A 285 -3.83 53.91 -18.02
N ASN A 286 -4.12 52.61 -18.02
CA ASN A 286 -4.90 51.93 -16.99
C ASN A 286 -4.06 51.41 -15.80
N SER A 287 -2.75 51.66 -15.81
CA SER A 287 -1.84 51.16 -14.79
C SER A 287 -1.75 52.08 -13.55
N ASP A 288 -1.41 51.51 -12.39
CA ASP A 288 -1.28 52.26 -11.12
C ASP A 288 -0.23 53.38 -11.15
N TRP A 289 0.75 53.33 -12.08
CA TRP A 289 1.75 54.39 -12.23
C TRP A 289 1.26 55.56 -13.10
N ALA A 290 0.26 55.32 -13.96
CA ALA A 290 -0.37 56.34 -14.78
C ALA A 290 -1.48 57.11 -14.03
N ASP A 291 -1.95 56.63 -12.86
CA ASP A 291 -2.90 57.35 -12.01
C ASP A 291 -2.24 58.60 -11.38
N PRO A 292 -2.57 59.85 -11.83
CA PRO A 292 -1.98 61.07 -11.29
C PRO A 292 -2.41 61.35 -9.84
N LYS A 293 -3.34 60.56 -9.29
CA LYS A 293 -3.80 60.62 -7.90
C LYS A 293 -3.33 59.43 -7.07
N GLY A 294 -2.63 58.45 -7.65
CA GLY A 294 -2.17 57.23 -6.95
C GLY A 294 -1.32 57.54 -5.72
N MET A 295 -0.29 58.39 -5.87
CA MET A 295 0.54 58.83 -4.73
C MET A 295 -0.26 59.57 -3.65
N LYS A 296 -1.27 60.37 -4.04
CA LYS A 296 -2.16 61.05 -3.09
C LYS A 296 -3.05 60.04 -2.35
N ARG A 297 -3.58 59.02 -3.05
CA ARG A 297 -4.38 57.94 -2.47
C ARG A 297 -3.57 57.11 -1.48
N ASN A 298 -2.32 56.77 -1.82
CA ASN A 298 -1.35 56.12 -0.94
C ASN A 298 -1.11 56.94 0.34
N LEU A 299 -0.75 58.23 0.20
CA LEU A 299 -0.46 59.11 1.34
C LEU A 299 -1.68 59.40 2.24
N GLN A 300 -2.89 59.30 1.69
CA GLN A 300 -4.14 59.47 2.43
C GLN A 300 -4.72 58.15 2.98
N GLY A 301 -4.06 57.00 2.73
CA GLY A 301 -4.53 55.68 3.18
C GLY A 301 -5.79 55.17 2.48
N LEU A 302 -6.15 55.74 1.33
CA LEU A 302 -7.45 55.55 0.66
C LEU A 302 -7.48 54.38 -0.35
N ASN A 303 -6.49 53.48 -0.33
CA ASN A 303 -6.35 52.42 -1.34
C ASN A 303 -7.37 51.28 -1.24
N ASP A 304 -7.90 51.00 -0.05
CA ASP A 304 -8.77 49.83 0.18
C ASP A 304 -10.28 50.14 0.09
N LEU A 305 -10.65 51.33 -0.40
CA LEU A 305 -12.05 51.72 -0.59
C LEU A 305 -12.65 51.11 -1.87
N LYS A 306 -12.87 49.79 -1.85
CA LYS A 306 -13.86 49.14 -2.73
C LYS A 306 -15.27 49.57 -2.31
N THR A 307 -15.68 50.76 -2.72
CA THR A 307 -17.09 51.17 -2.62
C THR A 307 -17.93 50.22 -3.48
N SER A 308 -18.70 49.33 -2.85
CA SER A 308 -19.72 48.57 -3.57
C SER A 308 -20.66 49.56 -4.23
N SER A 309 -20.71 49.57 -5.57
CA SER A 309 -21.57 50.46 -6.33
C SER A 309 -23.03 50.24 -5.91
N LEU A 310 -23.60 51.22 -5.21
CA LEU A 310 -25.04 51.32 -5.04
C LEU A 310 -25.66 51.47 -6.43
N MET A 311 -26.36 50.43 -6.89
CA MET A 311 -27.25 50.57 -8.04
C MET A 311 -28.40 51.51 -7.66
N PHE A 312 -28.56 52.57 -8.44
CA PHE A 312 -29.77 53.36 -8.58
C PHE A 312 -30.12 53.43 -10.07
#